data_AF-A0A3D5A2R4-F1
#
_entry.id   AF-A0A3D5A2R4-F1
#
_cell.length_a   1.000
_cell.length_b   1.000
_cell.length_c   1.000
_cell.angle_alpha   90.00
_cell.angle_beta   90.00
_cell.angle_gamma   90.00
#
_symmetry.space_group_name_H-M   'P 1'
#
loop_
_entity.id
_entity.type
_entity.pdbx_description
1 polymer ?
#
loop_
_entity_poly.entity_id
_entity_poly.type
_entity_poly.pdbx_seq_one_letter_code
_entity_poly.pdbx_strand_id
1 'polypeptide(L)'
;MEGMIRMSRVLLAVTLVALLGASGTALAMDQPTINDPVEGAVLGPNYDISGSMPYRALLVVMTDCIRVDTGEVLRSVPGIRHYTNQDGSFAFRCASPRVSLGDRDLELRYRVRCFEVNAAGQKGPEAVVNCRMAD
;
A
#
# COMPACT_ATOMS: atom_id res chain seq x y z
N MET A 1 -3.58 -5.48 57.50
CA MET A 1 -2.80 -6.32 56.55
C MET A 1 -3.44 -6.41 55.16
N GLU A 2 -4.74 -6.13 54.99
CA GLU A 2 -5.42 -6.14 53.67
C GLU A 2 -5.05 -4.97 52.72
N GLY A 3 -4.77 -3.77 53.25
CA GLY A 3 -4.45 -2.60 52.42
C GLY A 3 -3.16 -2.73 51.62
N MET A 4 -2.15 -3.41 52.16
CA MET A 4 -0.84 -3.62 51.52
C MET A 4 -0.93 -4.64 50.37
N ILE A 5 -1.84 -5.62 50.46
CA ILE A 5 -2.09 -6.62 49.42
C ILE A 5 -2.88 -6.02 48.25
N ARG A 6 -3.84 -5.11 48.51
CA ARG A 6 -4.57 -4.37 47.47
C ARG A 6 -3.67 -3.43 46.67
N MET A 7 -2.77 -2.70 47.33
CA MET A 7 -1.88 -1.74 46.68
C MET A 7 -0.86 -2.42 45.75
N SER A 8 -0.35 -3.59 46.14
CA SER A 8 0.55 -4.41 45.31
C SER A 8 -0.14 -4.93 44.03
N ARG A 9 -1.41 -5.35 44.12
CA ARG A 9 -2.19 -5.80 42.95
C ARG A 9 -2.53 -4.69 41.97
N VAL A 10 -2.85 -3.50 42.48
CA VAL A 10 -3.12 -2.32 41.63
C VAL A 10 -1.85 -1.86 40.93
N LEU A 11 -0.73 -1.81 41.64
CA LEU A 11 0.56 -1.44 41.05
C LEU A 11 0.98 -2.43 39.95
N LEU A 12 0.79 -3.73 40.18
CA LEU A 12 1.06 -4.78 39.18
C LEU A 12 0.17 -4.62 37.95
N ALA A 13 -1.12 -4.35 38.14
CA ALA A 13 -2.07 -4.16 37.04
C ALA A 13 -1.74 -2.90 36.21
N VAL A 14 -1.41 -1.78 36.86
CA VAL A 14 -0.99 -0.54 36.19
C VAL A 14 0.32 -0.74 35.42
N THR A 15 1.27 -1.48 35.99
CA THR A 15 2.55 -1.79 35.31
C THR A 15 2.33 -2.69 34.10
N LEU A 16 1.45 -3.70 34.21
CA LEU A 16 1.10 -4.58 33.10
C LEU A 16 0.40 -3.82 31.96
N VAL A 17 -0.56 -2.92 32.29
CA VAL A 17 -1.24 -2.06 31.30
C VAL A 17 -0.27 -1.09 30.63
N ALA A 18 0.68 -0.52 31.37
CA ALA A 18 1.71 0.35 30.81
C ALA A 18 2.67 -0.40 29.86
N LEU A 19 3.04 -1.65 30.17
CA LEU A 19 3.85 -2.47 29.26
C LEU A 19 3.07 -2.90 28.01
N LEU A 20 1.79 -3.26 28.12
CA LEU A 20 0.97 -3.57 26.94
C LEU A 20 0.70 -2.34 26.06
N GLY A 21 0.59 -1.15 26.66
CA GLY A 21 0.43 0.11 25.92
C GLY A 21 1.67 0.53 25.12
N ALA A 22 2.86 0.11 25.55
CA ALA A 22 4.13 0.42 24.86
C ALA A 22 4.46 -0.54 23.70
N SER A 23 3.84 -1.72 23.64
CA SER A 23 4.07 -2.72 22.57
C SER A 23 3.29 -2.46 21.28
N GLY A 24 2.40 -1.46 21.25
CA GLY A 24 1.50 -1.20 20.12
C GLY A 24 2.15 -0.55 18.89
N THR A 25 3.38 -0.04 18.98
CA THR A 25 4.02 0.75 17.92
C THR A 25 5.13 0.02 17.15
N ALA A 26 5.44 -1.23 17.49
CA ALA A 26 6.68 -1.90 17.06
C ALA A 26 6.52 -2.96 15.94
N LEU A 27 5.35 -3.11 15.33
CA LEU A 27 5.13 -4.06 14.22
C LEU A 27 4.37 -3.42 13.04
N ALA A 28 4.63 -2.16 12.74
CA ALA A 28 4.30 -1.65 11.41
C ALA A 28 5.30 -2.31 10.45
N MET A 29 4.83 -3.26 9.65
CA MET A 29 5.62 -3.80 8.55
C MET A 29 5.96 -2.65 7.59
N ASP A 30 7.21 -2.55 7.16
CA ASP A 30 7.62 -1.55 6.20
C ASP A 30 6.79 -1.68 4.92
N GLN A 31 6.43 -0.55 4.34
CA GLN A 31 5.66 -0.47 3.10
C GLN A 31 6.38 0.46 2.12
N PRO A 32 6.20 0.27 0.80
CA PRO A 32 6.72 1.21 -0.17
C PRO A 32 6.18 2.63 0.08
N THR A 33 6.94 3.63 -0.32
CA THR A 33 6.44 5.00 -0.47
C THR A 33 6.37 5.32 -1.95
N ILE A 34 5.22 5.78 -2.42
CA ILE A 34 5.04 6.26 -3.80
C ILE A 34 5.17 7.78 -3.78
N ASN A 35 6.12 8.32 -4.53
CA ASN A 35 6.34 9.75 -4.69
C ASN A 35 5.61 10.30 -5.92
N ASP A 36 5.53 9.48 -6.98
CA ASP A 36 4.78 9.76 -8.19
C ASP A 36 4.22 8.42 -8.74
N PRO A 37 2.98 8.34 -9.23
CA PRO A 37 2.00 9.42 -9.31
C PRO A 37 1.46 9.83 -7.94
N VAL A 38 0.94 11.06 -7.84
CA VAL A 38 0.21 11.57 -6.67
C VAL A 38 -1.30 11.33 -6.79
N GLU A 39 -2.03 11.43 -5.68
CA GLU A 39 -3.48 11.26 -5.67
C GLU A 39 -4.17 12.22 -6.66
N GLY A 40 -5.06 11.67 -7.48
CA GLY A 40 -5.80 12.41 -8.51
C GLY A 40 -5.03 12.68 -9.80
N ALA A 41 -3.76 12.26 -9.90
CA ALA A 41 -2.98 12.39 -11.14
C ALA A 41 -3.68 11.71 -12.32
N VAL A 42 -3.49 12.23 -13.53
CA VAL A 42 -4.03 11.64 -14.76
C VAL A 42 -3.00 10.67 -15.33
N LEU A 43 -3.37 9.39 -15.50
CA LEU A 43 -2.47 8.39 -16.06
C LEU A 43 -2.85 8.06 -17.50
N GLY A 44 -1.85 8.17 -18.38
CA GLY A 44 -1.97 7.80 -19.79
C GLY A 44 -1.89 6.28 -20.04
N PRO A 45 -1.77 5.87 -21.31
CA PRO A 45 -1.60 4.47 -21.73
C PRO A 45 -0.41 3.74 -21.10
N ASN A 46 0.61 4.52 -20.75
CA ASN A 46 1.71 4.12 -19.89
C ASN A 46 1.91 5.24 -18.88
N TYR A 47 2.36 4.90 -17.68
CA TYR A 47 2.68 5.86 -16.65
C TYR A 47 4.00 5.49 -15.99
N ASP A 48 4.69 6.49 -15.49
CA ASP A 48 5.88 6.31 -14.68
C ASP A 48 5.47 6.28 -13.20
N ILE A 49 6.12 5.44 -12.42
CA ILE A 49 5.93 5.33 -10.97
C ILE A 49 7.30 5.41 -10.32
N SER A 50 7.45 6.24 -9.30
CA SER A 50 8.68 6.40 -8.55
C SER A 50 8.43 6.44 -7.05
N GLY A 51 9.45 6.07 -6.28
CA GLY A 51 9.30 5.93 -4.86
C GLY A 51 10.53 5.34 -4.19
N SER A 52 10.32 4.86 -2.97
CA SER A 52 11.37 4.22 -2.18
C SER A 52 10.83 3.12 -1.26
N MET A 53 11.73 2.23 -0.90
CA MET A 53 11.61 1.27 0.20
C MET A 53 12.81 1.48 1.13
N PRO A 54 12.73 1.21 2.45
CA PRO A 54 13.88 1.40 3.35
C PRO A 54 15.08 0.48 3.05
N TYR A 55 14.90 -0.51 2.18
CA TYR A 55 15.88 -1.53 1.83
C TYR A 55 15.64 -2.04 0.40
N ARG A 56 16.57 -2.86 -0.12
CA ARG A 56 16.40 -3.48 -1.44
C ARG A 56 15.31 -4.56 -1.39
N ALA A 57 14.21 -4.35 -2.12
CA ALA A 57 13.04 -5.21 -2.10
C ALA A 57 12.58 -5.61 -3.49
N LEU A 58 11.90 -6.76 -3.61
CA LEU A 58 11.19 -7.15 -4.84
C LEU A 58 9.80 -6.51 -4.82
N LEU A 59 9.59 -5.48 -5.62
CA LEU A 59 8.30 -4.79 -5.70
C LEU A 59 7.45 -5.33 -6.84
N VAL A 60 6.15 -5.36 -6.60
CA VAL A 60 5.10 -5.61 -7.60
C VAL A 60 4.21 -4.37 -7.65
N VAL A 61 3.98 -3.88 -8.87
CA VAL A 61 3.01 -2.82 -9.14
C VAL A 61 1.80 -3.43 -9.83
N MET A 62 0.62 -3.19 -9.28
CA MET A 62 -0.67 -3.55 -9.85
C MET A 62 -1.49 -2.29 -10.11
N THR A 63 -2.28 -2.29 -11.18
CA THR A 63 -3.25 -1.22 -11.44
C THR A 63 -4.64 -1.82 -11.51
N ASP A 64 -5.52 -1.39 -10.63
CA ASP A 64 -6.94 -1.72 -10.71
C ASP A 64 -7.67 -0.65 -11.53
N CYS A 65 -8.57 -1.09 -12.39
CA CYS A 65 -9.56 -0.24 -13.02
C CYS A 65 -10.86 -0.31 -12.22
N ILE A 66 -11.33 0.84 -11.76
CA ILE A 66 -12.44 0.96 -10.81
C ILE A 66 -13.51 1.84 -11.43
N ARG A 67 -14.76 1.37 -11.36
CA ARG A 67 -15.93 2.19 -11.66
C ARG A 67 -16.13 3.27 -10.61
N VAL A 68 -16.28 4.52 -11.03
CA VAL A 68 -16.41 5.65 -10.10
C VAL A 68 -17.76 5.61 -9.35
N ASP A 69 -18.84 5.22 -10.04
CA ASP A 69 -20.19 5.19 -9.49
C ASP A 69 -20.41 4.11 -8.42
N THR A 70 -19.90 2.90 -8.64
CA THR A 70 -20.10 1.76 -7.74
C THR A 70 -18.91 1.46 -6.83
N GLY A 71 -17.72 1.96 -7.17
CA GLY A 71 -16.46 1.56 -6.55
C GLY A 71 -16.00 0.14 -6.90
N GLU A 72 -16.68 -0.52 -7.84
CA GLU A 72 -16.39 -1.89 -8.28
C GLU A 72 -15.04 -1.95 -9.01
N VAL A 73 -14.18 -2.91 -8.62
CA VAL A 73 -12.97 -3.24 -9.37
C VAL A 73 -13.35 -4.10 -10.56
N LEU A 74 -13.26 -3.54 -11.77
CA LEU A 74 -13.56 -4.25 -13.01
C LEU A 74 -12.44 -5.20 -13.43
N ARG A 75 -11.20 -4.77 -13.21
CA ARG A 75 -10.01 -5.51 -13.63
C ARG A 75 -8.79 -5.07 -12.83
N SER A 76 -7.91 -6.01 -12.53
CA SER A 76 -6.57 -5.75 -11.99
C SER A 76 -5.53 -6.21 -13.00
N VAL A 77 -4.60 -5.32 -13.38
CA VAL A 77 -3.53 -5.62 -14.34
C VAL A 77 -2.17 -5.49 -13.65
N PRO A 78 -1.28 -6.49 -13.76
CA PRO A 78 0.08 -6.36 -13.29
C PRO A 78 0.84 -5.37 -14.20
N GLY A 79 1.47 -4.36 -13.59
CA GLY A 79 2.33 -3.41 -14.29
C GLY A 79 3.74 -3.94 -14.44
N ILE A 80 4.42 -4.15 -13.31
CA ILE A 80 5.80 -4.64 -13.29
C ILE A 80 6.09 -5.44 -12.01
N ARG A 81 7.07 -6.34 -12.10
CA ARG A 81 7.73 -6.98 -10.95
C ARG A 81 9.23 -6.77 -11.08
N HIS A 82 9.82 -5.99 -10.18
CA HIS A 82 11.22 -5.60 -10.27
C HIS A 82 11.83 -5.33 -8.89
N TYR A 83 13.13 -5.59 -8.74
CA TYR A 83 13.85 -5.17 -7.55
C TYR A 83 14.02 -3.65 -7.53
N THR A 84 13.92 -3.03 -6.37
CA THR A 84 14.43 -1.66 -6.18
C THR A 84 15.94 -1.61 -6.44
N ASN A 85 16.47 -0.40 -6.56
CA ASN A 85 17.90 -0.16 -6.48
C ASN A 85 18.45 -0.59 -5.11
N GLN A 86 19.79 -0.63 -5.00
CA GLN A 86 20.46 -1.07 -3.78
C GLN A 86 20.17 -0.15 -2.58
N ASP A 87 19.89 1.12 -2.82
CA ASP A 87 19.49 2.12 -1.83
C ASP A 87 17.97 2.11 -1.53
N GLY A 88 17.21 1.19 -2.14
CA GLY A 88 15.76 1.09 -1.97
C GLY A 88 14.94 2.03 -2.87
N SER A 89 15.57 2.92 -3.63
CA SER A 89 14.85 3.78 -4.58
C SER A 89 14.33 2.97 -5.78
N PHE A 90 13.25 3.43 -6.39
CA PHE A 90 12.76 2.87 -7.65
C PHE A 90 12.14 3.93 -8.56
N ALA A 91 12.22 3.67 -9.87
CA ALA A 91 11.50 4.36 -10.92
C ALA A 91 11.20 3.36 -12.04
N PHE A 92 9.93 3.12 -12.33
CA PHE A 92 9.49 2.14 -13.32
C PHE A 92 8.50 2.78 -14.29
N ARG A 93 8.45 2.24 -15.51
CA ARG A 93 7.37 2.51 -16.45
C ARG A 93 6.40 1.34 -16.46
N CYS A 94 5.13 1.61 -16.23
CA CYS A 94 4.07 0.61 -16.19
C CYS A 94 3.06 0.85 -17.30
N ALA A 95 2.54 -0.24 -17.86
CA ALA A 95 1.39 -0.17 -18.76
C ALA A 95 0.11 0.06 -17.93
N SER A 96 -0.75 0.97 -18.37
CA SER A 96 -2.07 1.11 -17.76
C SER A 96 -3.06 0.07 -18.31
N PRO A 97 -4.07 -0.35 -17.53
CA PRO A 97 -5.09 -1.27 -17.99
C PRO A 97 -5.83 -0.74 -19.23
N ARG A 98 -5.79 -1.47 -20.34
CA ARG A 98 -6.67 -1.24 -21.48
C ARG A 98 -8.05 -1.79 -21.16
N VAL A 99 -9.06 -0.91 -21.06
CA VAL A 99 -10.45 -1.29 -20.82
C VAL A 99 -11.31 -0.76 -21.96
N SER A 100 -11.85 -1.67 -22.77
CA SER A 100 -12.85 -1.32 -23.78
C SER A 100 -14.22 -1.27 -23.13
N LEU A 101 -14.83 -0.09 -23.07
CA LEU A 101 -16.13 0.12 -22.42
C LEU A 101 -17.34 -0.12 -23.34
N GLY A 102 -17.12 -0.25 -24.65
CA GLY A 102 -18.20 -0.28 -25.64
C GLY A 102 -19.01 1.02 -25.63
N ASP A 103 -20.31 0.96 -25.95
CA ASP A 103 -21.23 2.11 -25.95
C ASP A 103 -21.74 2.50 -24.55
N ARG A 104 -20.96 2.25 -23.50
CA ARG A 104 -21.35 2.58 -22.12
C ARG A 104 -20.67 3.86 -21.67
N ASP A 105 -21.47 4.81 -21.23
CA ASP A 105 -20.98 6.00 -20.52
C ASP A 105 -20.61 5.59 -19.10
N LEU A 106 -19.34 5.25 -18.89
CA LEU A 106 -18.79 4.78 -17.62
C LEU A 106 -17.56 5.60 -17.27
N GLU A 107 -17.63 6.31 -16.16
CA GLU A 107 -16.45 6.98 -15.60
C GLU A 107 -15.61 5.97 -14.82
N LEU A 108 -14.32 5.94 -15.14
CA LEU A 108 -13.34 5.03 -14.55
C LEU A 108 -12.21 5.79 -13.86
N ARG A 109 -11.70 5.19 -12.78
CA ARG A 109 -10.47 5.62 -12.13
C ARG A 109 -9.47 4.45 -12.05
N TYR A 110 -8.20 4.78 -11.95
CA TYR A 110 -7.17 3.81 -11.63
C TYR A 110 -6.82 3.82 -10.15
N ARG A 111 -6.51 2.65 -9.60
CA ARG A 111 -5.84 2.50 -8.32
C ARG A 111 -4.52 1.80 -8.54
N VAL A 112 -3.43 2.54 -8.35
CA VAL A 112 -2.07 2.00 -8.41
C VAL A 112 -1.73 1.45 -7.03
N ARG A 113 -1.32 0.19 -6.97
CA ARG A 113 -0.93 -0.51 -5.75
C ARG A 113 0.50 -1.00 -5.91
N CYS A 114 1.37 -0.61 -4.99
CA CYS A 114 2.76 -1.07 -4.94
C CYS A 114 3.01 -1.80 -3.63
N PHE A 115 3.54 -3.02 -3.70
CA PHE A 115 3.84 -3.82 -2.52
C PHE A 115 5.07 -4.70 -2.74
N GLU A 116 5.72 -5.04 -1.64
CA GLU A 116 6.79 -6.03 -1.63
C GLU A 116 6.21 -7.46 -1.72
N VAL A 117 6.94 -8.32 -2.43
CA VAL A 117 6.81 -9.78 -2.29
C VAL A 117 8.07 -10.31 -1.62
N ASN A 118 7.91 -10.87 -0.42
CA ASN A 118 9.05 -11.37 0.36
C ASN A 118 9.64 -12.67 -0.22
N ALA A 119 10.73 -13.16 0.37
CA ALA A 119 11.40 -14.38 -0.08
C ALA A 119 10.52 -15.65 -0.03
N ALA A 120 9.47 -15.66 0.80
CA ALA A 120 8.48 -16.74 0.87
C ALA A 120 7.36 -16.59 -0.18
N GLY A 121 7.42 -15.58 -1.05
CA GLY A 121 6.40 -15.27 -2.04
C GLY A 121 5.15 -14.61 -1.45
N GLN A 122 5.21 -14.16 -0.20
CA GLN A 122 4.07 -13.53 0.47
C GLN A 122 4.07 -12.03 0.20
N LYS A 123 2.87 -11.50 0.02
CA LYS A 123 2.61 -10.08 -0.19
C LYS A 123 2.71 -9.31 1.15
N GLY A 124 3.49 -8.24 1.15
CA GLY A 124 3.57 -7.27 2.23
C GLY A 124 2.47 -6.19 2.17
N PRO A 125 2.55 -5.17 3.04
CA PRO A 125 1.66 -4.01 2.98
C PRO A 125 1.74 -3.27 1.64
N GLU A 126 0.66 -2.58 1.27
CA GLU A 126 0.57 -1.84 0.01
C GLU A 126 0.63 -0.33 0.21
N ALA A 127 1.40 0.34 -0.63
CA ALA A 127 1.17 1.74 -0.94
C ALA A 127 0.10 1.85 -2.03
N VAL A 128 -0.85 2.77 -1.86
CA VAL A 128 -1.98 2.94 -2.76
C VAL A 128 -2.11 4.40 -3.16
N VAL A 129 -2.29 4.64 -4.45
CA VAL A 129 -2.64 5.96 -5.01
C VAL A 129 -3.81 5.79 -5.97
N ASN A 130 -4.85 6.59 -5.83
CA ASN A 130 -5.95 6.61 -6.81
C ASN A 130 -5.74 7.77 -7.78
N CYS A 131 -5.89 7.46 -9.06
CA CYS A 131 -5.58 8.32 -10.18
C CYS A 131 -6.77 8.36 -11.14
N ARG A 132 -6.84 9.42 -11.95
CA ARG A 132 -7.78 9.53 -13.07
C ARG A 132 -7.22 8.80 -14.29
N MET A 133 -8.11 8.29 -15.12
CA MET A 133 -7.74 7.82 -16.44
C MET A 133 -7.58 9.02 -17.38
N ALA A 134 -6.59 8.99 -18.27
CA ALA A 134 -6.55 9.92 -19.39
C ALA A 134 -7.68 9.58 -20.37
N ASP A 135 -8.32 10.63 -20.91
CA ASP A 135 -9.36 10.53 -21.94
C ASP A 135 -8.80 9.99 -23.28
#